data_AF-A0A660M401-F1
#
_entry.id   AF-A0A660M401-F1
#
_cell.length_a   1.000
_cell.length_b   1.000
_cell.length_c   1.000
_cell.angle_alpha   90.00
_cell.angle_beta   90.00
_cell.angle_gamma   90.00
#
_symmetry.space_group_name_H-M   'P 1'
#
loop_
_entity.id
_entity.type
_entity.pdbx_description
1 polymer ?
#
loop_
_entity_poly.entity_id
_entity_poly.type
_entity_poly.pdbx_seq_one_letter_code
_entity_poly.pdbx_strand_id
1 'polypeptide(L)'
;MDPIITINGVSLSSGQLNGYKVNYQKLWKNANRNMDGVVTATLIGIYPNISLTTRELEFGEAMALSGAVNQDYFSVTFWDTQTSTHKTAVYYAADHEVELLNKCRYGKVTIELVAKNKGS
;
A
#
# COMPACT_ATOMS: atom_id res chain seq x y z
N MET A 1 -20.14 3.55 4.45
CA MET A 1 -18.78 3.80 5.00
C MET A 1 -17.86 3.99 3.82
N ASP A 2 -17.02 5.00 3.85
CA ASP A 2 -16.02 5.22 2.80
C ASP A 2 -15.02 4.05 2.79
N PRO A 3 -14.51 3.65 1.61
CA PRO A 3 -13.54 2.57 1.53
C PRO A 3 -12.27 2.94 2.31
N ILE A 4 -11.61 1.96 2.92
CA ILE A 4 -10.32 2.19 3.58
C ILE A 4 -9.23 2.41 2.52
N ILE A 5 -9.33 1.69 1.41
CA ILE A 5 -8.40 1.80 0.29
C ILE A 5 -9.13 1.48 -1.02
N THR A 6 -8.78 2.22 -2.07
CA THR A 6 -9.18 1.97 -3.45
C THR A 6 -7.92 1.81 -4.29
N ILE A 7 -7.75 0.64 -4.91
CA ILE A 7 -6.61 0.29 -5.76
C ILE A 7 -7.10 0.17 -7.19
N ASN A 8 -6.64 1.08 -8.06
CA ASN A 8 -7.01 1.09 -9.48
C ASN A 8 -8.53 0.94 -9.73
N GLY A 9 -9.35 1.62 -8.92
CA GLY A 9 -10.82 1.56 -8.98
C GLY A 9 -11.47 0.45 -8.13
N VAL A 10 -10.74 -0.56 -7.67
CA VAL A 10 -11.25 -1.61 -6.78
C VAL A 10 -11.20 -1.13 -5.33
N SER A 11 -12.36 -1.05 -4.68
CA SER A 11 -12.49 -0.50 -3.32
C SER A 11 -12.62 -1.61 -2.27
N LEU A 12 -11.85 -1.48 -1.19
CA LEU A 12 -11.89 -2.36 -0.03
C LEU A 12 -12.32 -1.57 1.20
N SER A 13 -13.38 -2.05 1.84
CA SER A 13 -13.89 -1.52 3.11
C SER A 13 -13.24 -2.22 4.31
N SER A 14 -13.45 -1.69 5.52
CA SER A 14 -12.91 -2.28 6.75
C SER A 14 -13.33 -3.74 6.96
N GLY A 15 -14.56 -4.12 6.56
CA GLY A 15 -15.04 -5.50 6.66
C GLY A 15 -14.38 -6.50 5.69
N GLN A 16 -13.62 -6.01 4.70
CA GLN A 16 -12.87 -6.86 3.77
C GLN A 16 -11.40 -7.01 4.15
N LEU A 17 -10.93 -6.31 5.19
CA LEU A 17 -9.53 -6.26 5.60
C LEU A 17 -9.34 -6.96 6.96
N ASN A 18 -8.41 -7.91 7.01
CA ASN A 18 -7.89 -8.49 8.25
C ASN A 18 -6.65 -7.74 8.75
N GLY A 19 -5.97 -7.00 7.86
CA GLY A 19 -4.82 -6.18 8.20
C GLY A 19 -4.70 -5.00 7.25
N TYR A 20 -4.36 -3.84 7.82
CA TYR A 20 -4.06 -2.62 7.08
C TYR A 20 -3.03 -1.81 7.86
N LYS A 21 -1.88 -1.54 7.25
CA LYS A 21 -0.79 -0.79 7.87
C LYS A 21 -0.24 0.23 6.88
N VAL A 22 -0.10 1.46 7.35
CA VAL A 22 0.59 2.54 6.62
C VAL A 22 1.94 2.75 7.29
N ASN A 23 3.02 2.57 6.53
CA ASN A 23 4.38 2.73 6.99
C ASN A 23 5.03 3.96 6.34
N TYR A 24 5.18 5.03 7.12
CA TYR A 24 5.70 6.32 6.67
C TYR A 24 7.22 6.30 6.48
N GLN A 25 7.68 5.83 5.32
CA GLN A 25 9.09 5.81 4.98
C GLN A 25 9.58 7.22 4.66
N LYS A 26 10.61 7.68 5.37
CA LYS A 26 11.25 8.98 5.15
C LYS A 26 12.46 8.80 4.27
N LEU A 27 12.50 9.50 3.13
CA LEU A 27 13.63 9.51 2.23
C LEU A 27 14.51 10.72 2.53
N TRP A 28 15.79 10.48 2.81
CA TRP A 28 16.76 11.51 3.16
C TRP A 28 17.89 11.56 2.13
N LYS A 29 18.37 12.76 1.82
CA LYS A 29 19.58 13.01 1.03
C LYS A 29 20.74 13.42 1.95
N ASN A 30 21.96 13.07 1.55
CA ASN A 30 23.20 13.51 2.20
C ASN A 30 23.24 13.24 3.71
N ALA A 31 22.66 12.14 4.17
CA ALA A 31 22.53 11.84 5.58
C ALA A 31 23.88 11.40 6.19
N ASN A 32 24.58 12.36 6.80
CA ASN A 32 25.83 12.13 7.52
C ASN A 32 25.66 12.43 9.02
N ARG A 33 26.40 11.70 9.85
CA ARG A 33 26.51 11.95 11.29
C ARG A 33 27.97 12.22 11.62
N ASN A 34 28.25 13.35 12.28
CA ASN A 34 29.60 13.63 12.76
C ASN A 34 29.86 12.95 14.13
N MET A 35 31.12 12.97 14.59
CA MET A 35 31.52 12.35 15.86
C MET A 35 30.88 13.02 17.09
N ASP A 36 30.41 14.26 16.97
CA ASP A 36 29.66 14.98 18.00
C ASP A 36 28.17 14.58 18.04
N GLY A 37 27.77 13.65 17.17
CA GLY A 37 26.41 13.14 17.10
C GLY A 37 25.44 14.02 16.31
N VAL A 38 25.90 15.11 15.69
CA VAL A 38 25.10 16.01 14.85
C VAL A 38 24.80 15.33 13.51
N VAL A 39 23.53 15.31 13.14
CA VAL A 39 23.05 14.81 11.85
C VAL A 39 22.88 15.98 10.89
N THR A 40 23.53 15.88 9.72
CA THR A 40 23.24 16.76 8.58
C THR A 40 22.55 15.92 7.53
N ALA A 41 21.31 16.23 7.20
CA ALA A 41 20.53 15.53 6.19
C ALA A 41 19.45 16.47 5.62
N THR A 42 19.08 16.27 4.37
CA THR A 42 17.94 16.97 3.75
C THR A 42 16.81 15.98 3.55
N LEU A 43 15.63 16.24 4.12
CA LEU A 43 14.45 15.42 3.88
C LEU A 43 14.00 15.64 2.43
N ILE A 44 13.96 14.57 1.64
CA ILE A 44 13.41 14.59 0.27
C ILE A 44 11.88 14.48 0.34
N GLY A 45 11.35 13.62 1.20
CA GLY A 45 9.92 13.44 1.37
C GLY A 45 9.56 12.25 2.26
N ILE A 46 8.26 12.09 2.48
CA ILE A 46 7.67 10.95 3.20
C ILE A 46 6.79 10.22 2.21
N TYR A 47 7.11 8.96 1.94
CA TYR A 47 6.46 8.12 0.94
C TYR A 47 5.89 6.89 1.63
N PRO A 48 4.60 6.88 1.98
CA PRO A 48 4.03 5.80 2.78
C PRO A 48 3.94 4.51 1.96
N ASN A 49 4.53 3.43 2.46
CA ASN A 49 4.24 2.08 1.96
C ASN A 49 2.99 1.55 2.67
N ILE A 50 2.24 0.67 2.01
CA ILE A 50 1.00 0.12 2.54
C ILE A 50 1.07 -1.40 2.50
N SER A 51 0.86 -2.03 3.64
CA SER A 51 0.68 -3.48 3.76
C SER A 51 -0.79 -3.75 4.05
N LEU A 52 -1.40 -4.67 3.30
CA LEU A 52 -2.77 -5.09 3.55
C LEU A 52 -2.93 -6.60 3.42
N THR A 53 -3.83 -7.13 4.22
CA THR A 53 -4.27 -8.52 4.14
C THR A 53 -5.78 -8.55 4.18
N THR A 54 -6.39 -9.22 3.22
CA THR A 54 -7.85 -9.31 3.14
C THR A 54 -8.39 -10.41 4.06
N ARG A 55 -9.72 -10.42 4.24
CA ARG A 55 -10.42 -11.68 4.57
C ARG A 55 -10.30 -12.68 3.42
N GLU A 56 -10.78 -13.89 3.62
CA GLU A 56 -11.05 -14.80 2.49
C GLU A 56 -12.00 -14.11 1.52
N LEU A 57 -11.59 -13.97 0.26
CA LEU A 57 -12.36 -13.28 -0.77
C LEU A 57 -13.13 -14.26 -1.64
N GLU A 58 -14.27 -13.80 -2.16
CA GLU A 58 -14.94 -14.53 -3.24
C GLU A 58 -14.12 -14.47 -4.54
N PHE A 59 -14.40 -15.39 -5.47
CA PHE A 59 -13.67 -15.50 -6.73
C PHE A 59 -13.60 -14.18 -7.51
N GLY A 60 -14.75 -13.50 -7.66
CA GLY A 60 -14.82 -12.23 -8.37
C GLY A 60 -14.06 -11.11 -7.67
N GLU A 61 -14.09 -11.06 -6.34
CA GLU A 61 -13.36 -10.06 -5.54
C GLU A 61 -11.85 -10.24 -5.68
N ALA A 62 -11.35 -11.47 -5.52
CA ALA A 62 -9.93 -11.79 -5.63
C ALA A 62 -9.39 -11.54 -7.04
N MET A 63 -10.17 -11.91 -8.07
CA MET A 63 -9.78 -11.70 -9.47
C MET A 63 -9.73 -10.21 -9.83
N ALA A 64 -10.73 -9.43 -9.39
CA ALA A 64 -10.74 -7.98 -9.61
C ALA A 64 -9.56 -7.29 -8.93
N LEU A 65 -9.29 -7.62 -7.66
CA LEU A 65 -8.15 -7.09 -6.92
C LEU A 65 -6.82 -7.48 -7.57
N SER A 66 -6.67 -8.74 -7.97
CA SER A 66 -5.47 -9.21 -8.66
C SER A 66 -5.22 -8.46 -9.98
N GLY A 67 -6.26 -8.24 -10.77
CA GLY A 67 -6.16 -7.48 -12.01
C GLY A 67 -5.81 -6.00 -11.78
N ALA A 68 -6.33 -5.41 -10.71
CA ALA A 68 -6.03 -4.04 -10.31
C ALA A 68 -4.57 -3.85 -9.89
N VAL A 69 -3.97 -4.87 -9.26
CA VAL A 69 -2.65 -4.83 -8.63
C VAL A 69 -1.54 -5.34 -9.56
N ASN A 70 -1.83 -6.28 -10.47
CA ASN A 70 -0.87 -6.82 -11.44
C ASN A 70 -0.66 -5.86 -12.63
N GLN A 71 -0.21 -4.64 -12.35
CA GLN A 71 0.17 -3.60 -13.31
C GLN A 71 1.51 -3.00 -12.88
N ASP A 72 2.30 -2.46 -13.82
CA ASP A 72 3.59 -1.82 -13.52
C ASP A 72 3.47 -0.75 -12.44
N TYR A 73 2.46 0.13 -12.59
CA TYR A 73 2.11 1.16 -11.63
C TYR A 73 0.61 1.45 -11.70
N PHE A 74 0.03 1.83 -10.56
CA PHE A 74 -1.40 2.12 -10.47
C PHE A 74 -1.69 3.18 -9.40
N SER A 75 -2.86 3.82 -9.52
CA SER A 75 -3.31 4.80 -8.54
C SER A 75 -3.93 4.10 -7.33
N VAL A 76 -3.57 4.58 -6.15
CA VAL A 76 -4.12 4.11 -4.87
C VAL A 76 -4.61 5.32 -4.10
N THR A 77 -5.88 5.26 -3.69
CA THR A 77 -6.48 6.20 -2.74
C THR A 77 -6.65 5.48 -1.41
N PHE A 78 -6.06 5.98 -0.33
CA PHE A 78 -5.99 5.26 0.94
C PHE A 78 -6.25 6.17 2.13
N TRP A 79 -6.77 5.58 3.22
CA TRP A 79 -6.97 6.29 4.48
C TRP A 79 -5.63 6.59 5.18
N ASP A 80 -5.28 7.87 5.26
CA ASP A 80 -4.05 8.34 5.89
C ASP A 80 -4.29 8.70 7.36
N THR A 81 -3.65 7.96 8.27
CA THR A 81 -3.83 8.17 9.72
C THR A 81 -3.22 9.48 10.22
N GLN A 82 -2.20 10.00 9.54
CA GLN A 82 -1.57 11.27 9.90
C GLN A 82 -2.54 12.45 9.75
N THR A 83 -3.31 12.46 8.68
CA THR A 83 -4.22 13.58 8.36
C THR A 83 -5.70 13.27 8.61
N SER A 84 -6.04 12.02 8.88
CA SER A 84 -7.43 11.54 8.97
C SER A 84 -8.24 11.88 7.71
N THR A 85 -7.61 11.74 6.54
CA THR A 85 -8.24 11.96 5.23
C THR A 85 -7.75 10.93 4.22
N HIS A 86 -8.42 10.80 3.08
CA HIS A 86 -7.91 9.99 1.98
C HIS A 86 -6.83 10.72 1.19
N LYS A 87 -5.71 10.04 0.95
CA LYS A 87 -4.65 10.50 0.07
C LYS A 87 -4.57 9.62 -1.17
N THR A 88 -4.27 10.22 -2.31
CA THR A 88 -4.05 9.52 -3.57
C THR A 88 -2.60 9.63 -4.00
N ALA A 89 -1.98 8.51 -4.33
CA ALA A 89 -0.64 8.46 -4.89
C ALA A 89 -0.49 7.28 -5.87
N VAL A 90 0.64 7.22 -6.56
CA VAL A 90 0.97 6.14 -7.49
C VAL A 90 1.84 5.12 -6.77
N TYR A 91 1.51 3.84 -6.92
CA TYR A 91 2.18 2.73 -6.29
C TYR A 91 2.54 1.66 -7.32
N TYR A 92 3.38 0.72 -6.92
CA TYR A 92 3.48 -0.61 -7.50
C TYR A 92 3.34 -1.64 -6.37
N ALA A 93 2.97 -2.87 -6.70
CA ALA A 93 3.01 -3.97 -5.76
C ALA A 93 4.41 -4.58 -5.75
N ALA A 94 5.09 -4.47 -4.61
CA ALA A 94 6.36 -5.17 -4.39
C ALA A 94 6.13 -6.66 -4.13
N ASP A 95 5.01 -6.99 -3.49
CA ASP A 95 4.55 -8.35 -3.29
C ASP A 95 3.02 -8.43 -3.44
N HIS A 96 2.55 -9.55 -3.97
CA HIS A 96 1.15 -9.86 -4.17
C HIS A 96 0.94 -11.38 -4.09
N GLU A 97 0.50 -11.82 -2.93
CA GLU A 97 0.23 -13.22 -2.63
C GLU A 97 -1.28 -13.47 -2.65
N VAL A 98 -1.70 -14.50 -3.37
CA VAL A 98 -3.09 -14.95 -3.44
C VAL A 98 -3.13 -16.43 -3.04
N GLU A 99 -3.74 -16.71 -1.89
CA GLU A 99 -3.97 -18.08 -1.46
C GLU A 99 -5.16 -18.68 -2.22
N LEU A 100 -5.05 -19.93 -2.70
CA LEU A 100 -6.17 -20.68 -3.26
C LEU A 100 -6.60 -21.75 -2.27
N LEU A 101 -7.85 -21.70 -1.82
CA LEU A 101 -8.39 -22.73 -0.91
C LEU A 101 -8.97 -23.91 -1.70
N ASN A 102 -9.72 -23.62 -2.77
CA ASN A 102 -10.26 -24.61 -3.68
C ASN A 102 -10.64 -23.95 -5.03
N LYS A 103 -11.08 -24.76 -6.00
CA LYS A 103 -11.43 -24.28 -7.36
C LYS A 103 -12.43 -23.11 -7.40
N CYS A 104 -13.24 -22.90 -6.36
CA CYS A 104 -14.29 -21.89 -6.31
C CYS A 104 -14.03 -20.77 -5.29
N ARG A 105 -12.99 -20.86 -4.45
CA ARG A 105 -12.73 -19.90 -3.37
C ARG A 105 -11.24 -19.61 -3.24
N TYR A 106 -10.91 -18.32 -3.20
CA TYR A 106 -9.59 -17.87 -2.80
C TYR A 106 -9.55 -17.67 -1.28
N GLY A 107 -8.38 -17.87 -0.71
CA GLY A 107 -8.06 -17.57 0.67
C GLY A 107 -7.77 -16.09 0.84
N LYS A 108 -6.79 -15.78 1.67
CA LYS A 108 -6.39 -14.39 1.91
C LYS A 108 -5.58 -13.87 0.72
N VAL A 109 -5.72 -12.59 0.45
CA VAL A 109 -4.83 -11.84 -0.45
C VAL A 109 -3.98 -10.91 0.41
N THR A 110 -2.67 -11.00 0.26
CA THR A 110 -1.71 -10.12 0.93
C THR A 110 -0.99 -9.29 -0.13
N ILE A 111 -0.95 -7.98 0.08
CA ILE A 111 -0.33 -7.04 -0.86
C ILE A 111 0.57 -6.08 -0.11
N GLU A 112 1.79 -5.94 -0.62
CA GLU A 112 2.76 -4.94 -0.18
C GLU A 112 2.91 -3.88 -1.27
N LEU A 113 2.37 -2.69 -1.00
CA LEU A 113 2.40 -1.54 -1.90
C LEU A 113 3.55 -0.61 -1.55
N VAL A 114 4.38 -0.31 -2.54
CA VAL A 114 5.48 0.64 -2.40
C VAL A 114 5.18 1.89 -3.23
N ALA A 115 5.28 3.04 -2.59
CA ALA A 115 5.00 4.31 -3.24
C ALA A 115 6.02 4.56 -4.36
N LYS A 116 5.53 4.91 -5.55
CA LYS A 116 6.40 5.36 -6.64
C LYS A 116 6.94 6.74 -6.28
N ASN A 117 8.25 6.82 -6.01
CA ASN A 117 8.92 8.11 -5.85
C ASN A 117 8.73 8.92 -7.14
N LYS A 118 8.20 10.14 -7.05
CA LYS A 118 8.48 11.15 -8.06
C LYS A 118 9.94 11.54 -7.83
N GLY A 119 10.85 10.90 -8.56
CA GLY A 119 12.17 11.48 -8.79
C GLY A 119 11.95 12.80 -9.52
N SER A 120 11.94 13.90 -8.78
CA SER A 120 12.12 15.24 -9.31
C SER A 120 13.61 15.54 -9.38
#